data_AF-A0A7W2SEF0-F1
#
_entry.id   AF-A0A7W2SEF0-F1
#
_cell.length_a   1.000
_cell.length_b   1.000
_cell.length_c   1.000
_cell.angle_alpha   90.00
_cell.angle_beta   90.00
_cell.angle_gamma   90.00
#
_symmetry.space_group_name_H-M   'P 1'
#
loop_
_entity.id
_entity.type
_entity.pdbx_description
1 polymer ?
#
loop_
_entity_poly.entity_id
_entity_poly.type
_entity_poly.pdbx_seq_one_letter_code
_entity_poly.pdbx_strand_id
1 'polypeptide(L)'
;MKQLTNNSFSKQKGFTLIELVVVIVILGILAATAAPKFIDLTTDARSSVMKGVQGSVNSAINLAHAKALVGAQTGEAGTIIIGSKHYALVHGFPAVESLGTLGDGSNAENALGIQGLIELDSGSQIVFKEYVTKAAVDANASVPGDTGSAEETAKGFVHTGATDETKCSLAYANAGDSETPPVITSNFDDC
;
A
#
# COMPACT_ATOMS: atom_id res chain seq x y z
N MET A 1 -48.64 24.99 56.98
CA MET A 1 -47.25 24.65 57.37
C MET A 1 -46.86 23.41 56.59
N LYS A 2 -45.88 23.53 55.67
CA LYS A 2 -45.48 22.46 54.75
C LYS A 2 -44.19 21.84 55.28
N GLN A 3 -44.30 20.62 55.79
CA GLN A 3 -43.16 19.83 56.31
C GLN A 3 -42.19 19.55 55.16
N LEU A 4 -40.91 19.87 55.36
CA LEU A 4 -39.83 19.57 54.42
C LEU A 4 -39.30 18.16 54.73
N THR A 5 -39.52 17.23 53.79
CA THR A 5 -39.08 15.84 53.88
C THR A 5 -37.55 15.77 53.93
N ASN A 6 -37.01 15.14 54.98
CA ASN A 6 -35.60 14.85 55.14
C ASN A 6 -35.10 13.95 54.00
N ASN A 7 -34.24 14.48 53.13
CA ASN A 7 -33.53 13.66 52.16
C ASN A 7 -32.38 12.95 52.89
N SER A 8 -32.45 11.62 52.98
CA SER A 8 -31.34 10.81 53.47
C SER A 8 -30.19 10.94 52.49
N PHE A 9 -29.20 11.80 52.80
CA PHE A 9 -27.93 11.80 52.09
C PHE A 9 -27.25 10.46 52.38
N SER A 10 -27.40 9.50 51.48
CA SER A 10 -26.53 8.33 51.41
C SER A 10 -25.09 8.87 51.43
N LYS A 11 -24.26 8.40 52.37
CA LYS A 11 -22.83 8.72 52.42
C LYS A 11 -22.18 8.30 51.10
N GLN A 12 -22.12 9.20 50.12
CA GLN A 12 -21.23 9.03 48.98
C GLN A 12 -19.82 9.01 49.55
N LYS A 13 -19.18 7.83 49.51
CA LYS A 13 -17.74 7.73 49.73
C LYS A 13 -17.08 8.52 48.60
N GLY A 14 -16.69 9.76 48.90
CA GLY A 14 -15.94 10.59 47.96
C GLY A 14 -14.59 9.95 47.66
N PHE A 15 -14.16 10.05 46.41
CA PHE A 15 -12.81 9.66 45.99
C PHE A 15 -11.81 10.56 46.72
N THR A 16 -10.77 9.97 47.32
CA THR A 16 -9.76 10.76 48.03
C THR A 16 -8.84 11.47 47.02
N LEU A 17 -8.31 12.65 47.39
CA LEU A 17 -7.34 13.34 46.52
C LEU A 17 -6.11 12.47 46.24
N ILE A 18 -5.70 11.64 47.21
CA ILE A 18 -4.57 10.74 47.04
C ILE A 18 -4.84 9.62 46.03
N GLU A 19 -6.06 9.06 45.99
CA GLU A 19 -6.43 8.08 44.95
C GLU A 19 -6.34 8.70 43.56
N LEU A 20 -6.80 9.94 43.39
CA LEU A 20 -6.72 10.62 42.08
C LEU A 20 -5.26 10.83 41.65
N VAL A 21 -4.40 11.27 42.57
CA VAL A 21 -2.97 11.47 42.31
C VAL A 21 -2.27 10.16 41.95
N VAL A 22 -2.53 9.08 42.69
CA VAL A 22 -1.91 7.78 42.40
C VAL A 22 -2.35 7.25 41.03
N VAL A 23 -3.62 7.41 40.66
CA VAL A 23 -4.13 6.95 39.36
C VAL A 23 -3.44 7.67 38.20
N ILE A 24 -3.31 8.99 38.23
CA ILE A 24 -2.65 9.72 37.14
C ILE A 24 -1.15 9.40 37.05
N VAL A 25 -0.49 9.11 38.18
CA VAL A 25 0.91 8.66 38.19
C VAL A 25 1.05 7.30 37.53
N ILE A 26 0.18 6.34 37.87
CA ILE A 26 0.19 5.00 37.24
C ILE A 26 -0.10 5.12 35.75
N LEU A 27 -1.12 5.89 35.35
CA LEU A 27 -1.43 6.12 33.94
C LEU A 27 -0.27 6.82 33.20
N GLY A 28 0.45 7.72 33.87
CA GLY A 28 1.64 8.38 33.31
C GLY A 28 2.78 7.39 33.01
N ILE A 29 3.07 6.46 33.92
CA ILE A 29 4.11 5.44 33.73
C ILE A 29 3.71 4.44 32.62
N LEU A 30 2.45 4.01 32.60
CA LEU A 30 1.93 3.12 31.56
C LEU A 30 1.97 3.79 30.19
N ALA A 31 1.59 5.08 30.09
CA ALA A 31 1.66 5.82 28.85
C ALA A 31 3.10 5.99 28.34
N ALA A 32 4.05 6.33 29.23
CA ALA A 32 5.46 6.52 28.87
C ALA A 32 6.12 5.25 28.32
N THR A 33 5.71 4.07 28.79
CA THR A 33 6.26 2.77 28.35
C THR A 33 5.49 2.17 27.17
N ALA A 34 4.18 2.41 27.06
CA ALA A 34 3.37 1.88 25.97
C ALA A 34 3.50 2.68 24.66
N ALA A 35 3.71 4.00 24.73
CA ALA A 35 3.71 4.86 23.55
C ALA A 35 4.79 4.49 22.50
N PRO A 36 6.07 4.25 22.86
CA PRO A 36 7.10 3.86 21.87
C PRO A 36 6.75 2.54 21.18
N LYS A 37 6.30 1.54 21.95
CA LYS A 37 5.92 0.23 21.42
C LYS A 37 4.73 0.28 20.47
N PHE A 38 3.77 1.18 20.72
CA PHE A 38 2.62 1.35 19.83
C PHE A 38 3.02 1.88 18.45
N ILE A 39 4.00 2.78 18.38
CA ILE A 39 4.52 3.33 17.12
C ILE A 39 5.17 2.23 16.29
N ASP A 40 6.08 1.45 16.88
CA ASP A 40 6.78 0.35 16.18
C ASP A 40 5.79 -0.67 15.59
N LEU A 41 4.75 -1.04 16.35
CA LEU A 41 3.73 -1.98 15.89
C LEU A 41 2.92 -1.45 14.69
N THR A 42 2.68 -0.14 14.61
CA THR A 42 1.97 0.45 13.47
C THR A 42 2.82 0.42 12.19
N THR A 43 4.12 0.70 12.32
CA THR A 43 5.09 0.61 11.22
C THR A 43 5.23 -0.83 10.71
N ASP A 44 5.38 -1.79 11.62
CA ASP A 44 5.46 -3.22 11.29
C ASP A 44 4.18 -3.72 10.62
N ALA A 45 3.01 -3.26 11.09
CA ALA A 45 1.72 -3.61 10.50
C ALA A 45 1.62 -3.14 9.05
N ARG A 46 2.00 -1.89 8.76
CA ARG A 46 1.99 -1.33 7.41
C ARG A 46 2.98 -2.04 6.48
N SER A 47 4.21 -2.28 6.95
CA SER A 47 5.21 -3.07 6.22
C SER A 47 4.68 -4.47 5.87
N SER A 48 3.97 -5.11 6.80
CA SER A 48 3.35 -6.42 6.59
C SER A 48 2.22 -6.38 5.55
N VAL A 49 1.38 -5.34 5.57
CA VAL A 49 0.35 -5.11 4.54
C VAL A 49 0.99 -4.96 3.16
N MET A 50 2.06 -4.15 3.04
CA MET A 50 2.73 -3.93 1.77
C MET A 50 3.44 -5.18 1.24
N LYS A 51 4.00 -6.04 2.11
CA LYS A 51 4.48 -7.38 1.73
C LYS A 51 3.34 -8.26 1.19
N GLY A 52 2.15 -8.15 1.78
CA GLY A 52 0.94 -8.81 1.27
C GLY A 52 0.54 -8.31 -0.12
N VAL A 53 0.64 -7.00 -0.37
CA VAL A 53 0.43 -6.41 -1.70
C VAL A 53 1.45 -6.97 -2.69
N GLN A 54 2.74 -6.99 -2.33
CA GLN A 54 3.79 -7.56 -3.20
C GLN A 54 3.53 -9.02 -3.55
N GLY A 55 3.09 -9.84 -2.60
CA GLY A 55 2.67 -11.23 -2.87
C GLY A 55 1.48 -11.32 -3.83
N SER A 56 0.53 -10.39 -3.70
CA SER A 56 -0.65 -10.29 -4.57
C SER A 56 -0.27 -9.87 -5.99
N VAL A 57 0.63 -8.88 -6.14
CA VAL A 57 1.18 -8.46 -7.44
C VAL A 57 1.88 -9.63 -8.13
N ASN A 58 2.78 -10.34 -7.43
CA ASN A 58 3.48 -11.50 -7.99
C ASN A 58 2.51 -12.59 -8.47
N SER A 59 1.47 -12.85 -7.69
CA SER A 59 0.43 -13.82 -8.04
C SER A 59 -0.36 -13.37 -9.28
N ALA A 60 -0.71 -12.09 -9.36
CA ALA A 60 -1.40 -11.50 -10.51
C ALA A 60 -0.58 -11.56 -11.80
N ILE A 61 0.72 -11.25 -11.73
CA ILE A 61 1.67 -11.37 -12.86
C ILE A 61 1.67 -12.81 -13.39
N ASN A 62 1.87 -13.80 -12.51
CA ASN A 62 1.95 -15.19 -12.92
C ASN A 62 0.65 -15.69 -13.55
N LEU A 63 -0.50 -15.32 -12.99
CA LEU A 63 -1.81 -15.68 -13.53
C LEU A 63 -2.07 -15.04 -14.90
N ALA A 64 -1.78 -13.74 -15.03
CA ALA A 64 -1.95 -13.00 -16.28
C ALA A 64 -1.01 -13.54 -17.36
N HIS A 65 0.25 -13.81 -17.03
CA HIS A 65 1.22 -14.39 -17.96
C HIS A 65 0.81 -15.79 -18.42
N ALA A 66 0.34 -16.65 -17.51
CA ALA A 66 -0.20 -17.96 -17.89
C ALA A 66 -1.37 -17.84 -18.88
N LYS A 67 -2.27 -16.87 -18.67
CA LYS A 67 -3.36 -16.57 -19.61
C LYS A 67 -2.85 -16.01 -20.94
N ALA A 68 -1.82 -15.17 -20.91
CA ALA A 68 -1.20 -14.61 -22.10
C ALA A 68 -0.59 -15.70 -22.99
N LEU A 69 0.12 -16.66 -22.39
CA LEU A 69 0.69 -17.81 -23.10
C LEU A 69 -0.39 -18.65 -23.80
N VAL A 70 -1.49 -18.95 -23.11
CA VAL A 70 -2.62 -19.69 -23.69
C VAL A 70 -3.30 -18.89 -24.80
N GLY A 71 -3.38 -17.57 -24.66
CA GLY A 71 -4.00 -16.68 -25.65
C GLY A 71 -3.07 -16.22 -26.78
N ALA A 72 -1.82 -16.69 -26.81
CA ALA A 72 -0.76 -16.20 -27.70
C ALA A 72 -0.60 -14.67 -27.69
N GLN A 73 -0.72 -14.05 -26.51
CA GLN A 73 -0.64 -12.59 -26.28
C GLN A 73 0.74 -12.17 -25.71
N THR A 74 1.83 -12.75 -26.21
CA THR A 74 3.20 -12.52 -25.70
C THR A 74 4.02 -11.51 -26.54
N GLY A 75 3.38 -10.82 -27.48
CA GLY A 75 4.02 -9.75 -28.26
C GLY A 75 4.29 -8.49 -27.46
N GLU A 76 4.91 -7.48 -28.10
CA GLU A 76 5.22 -6.18 -27.46
C GLU A 76 3.99 -5.54 -26.79
N ALA A 77 2.82 -5.67 -27.41
CA ALA A 77 1.54 -5.32 -26.83
C ALA A 77 0.57 -6.50 -26.96
N GLY A 78 -0.27 -6.69 -25.95
CA GLY A 78 -1.29 -7.72 -25.94
C GLY A 78 -2.46 -7.35 -25.05
N THR A 79 -3.53 -8.15 -25.10
CA THR A 79 -4.65 -7.99 -24.18
C THR A 79 -5.25 -9.34 -23.81
N ILE A 80 -5.52 -9.55 -22.54
CA ILE A 80 -6.23 -10.74 -22.04
C ILE A 80 -7.54 -10.37 -21.38
N ILE A 81 -8.42 -11.36 -21.23
CA ILE A 81 -9.70 -11.21 -20.53
C ILE A 81 -9.68 -12.06 -19.25
N ILE A 82 -10.03 -11.42 -18.14
CA ILE A 82 -10.27 -12.08 -16.85
C ILE A 82 -11.65 -11.62 -16.36
N GLY A 83 -12.57 -12.58 -16.18
CA GLY A 83 -13.98 -12.27 -15.94
C GLY A 83 -14.58 -11.52 -17.14
N SER A 84 -15.08 -10.32 -16.90
CA SER A 84 -15.66 -9.43 -17.93
C SER A 84 -14.77 -8.22 -18.26
N LYS A 85 -13.52 -8.23 -17.81
CA LYS A 85 -12.60 -7.10 -17.95
C LYS A 85 -11.41 -7.45 -18.82
N HIS A 86 -10.98 -6.46 -19.61
CA HIS A 86 -9.78 -6.52 -20.43
C HIS A 86 -8.58 -5.99 -19.67
N TYR A 87 -7.43 -6.65 -19.82
CA TYR A 87 -6.17 -6.29 -19.18
C TYR A 87 -5.06 -6.16 -20.22
N ALA A 88 -4.36 -5.04 -20.16
CA ALA A 88 -3.27 -4.71 -21.04
C ALA A 88 -2.03 -5.52 -20.69
N LEU A 89 -1.33 -5.99 -21.70
CA LEU A 89 -0.09 -6.74 -21.56
C LEU A 89 1.05 -6.08 -22.33
N VAL A 90 2.25 -6.21 -21.78
CA VAL A 90 3.52 -5.91 -22.42
C VAL A 90 4.37 -7.17 -22.35
N HIS A 91 4.76 -7.71 -23.51
CA HIS A 91 5.50 -8.97 -23.63
C HIS A 91 4.84 -10.16 -22.90
N GLY A 92 3.51 -10.20 -22.86
CA GLY A 92 2.78 -11.26 -22.16
C GLY A 92 2.62 -11.07 -20.65
N PHE A 93 3.21 -10.04 -20.06
CA PHE A 93 3.01 -9.69 -18.65
C PHE A 93 2.09 -8.48 -18.50
N PRO A 94 1.40 -8.28 -17.35
CA PRO A 94 0.57 -7.10 -17.14
C PRO A 94 1.31 -5.79 -17.43
N ALA A 95 0.67 -4.87 -18.14
CA ALA A 95 1.21 -3.55 -18.35
C ALA A 95 1.13 -2.72 -17.04
N VAL A 96 2.11 -1.85 -16.81
CA VAL A 96 2.09 -0.89 -15.70
C VAL A 96 0.93 0.10 -15.84
N GLU A 97 0.65 0.53 -17.08
CA GLU A 97 -0.42 1.47 -17.40
C GLU A 97 -1.66 0.78 -17.94
N SER A 98 -2.80 1.42 -17.70
CA SER A 98 -4.02 1.10 -18.42
C SER A 98 -4.00 1.72 -19.81
N LEU A 99 -4.66 1.07 -20.77
CA LEU A 99 -4.88 1.61 -22.11
C LEU A 99 -6.12 2.51 -22.14
N GLY A 100 -6.14 3.40 -23.13
CA GLY A 100 -7.27 4.27 -23.40
C GLY A 100 -7.42 5.40 -22.37
N THR A 101 -8.41 6.27 -22.60
CA THR A 101 -8.67 7.41 -21.71
C THR A 101 -9.46 7.01 -20.47
N LEU A 102 -10.21 5.91 -20.55
CA LEU A 102 -11.07 5.43 -19.46
C LEU A 102 -10.34 4.44 -18.54
N GLY A 103 -9.50 3.56 -19.11
CA GLY A 103 -8.76 2.55 -18.35
C GLY A 103 -9.65 1.72 -17.42
N ASP A 104 -10.87 1.38 -17.85
CA ASP A 104 -11.90 0.74 -17.03
C ASP A 104 -12.08 -0.76 -17.34
N GLY A 105 -11.31 -1.28 -18.29
CA GLY A 105 -11.35 -2.65 -18.76
C GLY A 105 -12.62 -3.00 -19.54
N SER A 106 -13.38 -2.02 -20.06
CA SER A 106 -14.64 -2.25 -20.78
C SER A 106 -14.45 -3.00 -22.11
N ASN A 107 -13.30 -2.82 -22.74
CA ASN A 107 -12.90 -3.39 -24.03
C ASN A 107 -11.37 -3.41 -24.13
N ALA A 108 -10.83 -3.90 -25.24
CA ALA A 108 -9.39 -4.03 -25.42
C ALA A 108 -8.68 -2.67 -25.49
N GLU A 109 -9.36 -1.64 -25.97
CA GLU A 109 -8.86 -0.28 -26.14
C GLU A 109 -8.76 0.49 -24.81
N ASN A 110 -9.59 0.12 -23.82
CA ASN A 110 -9.60 0.68 -22.46
C ASN A 110 -9.10 -0.33 -21.41
N ALA A 111 -8.23 -1.26 -21.80
CA ALA A 111 -7.80 -2.36 -20.94
C ALA A 111 -7.07 -1.86 -19.66
N LEU A 112 -7.30 -2.53 -18.53
CA LEU A 112 -6.67 -2.22 -17.25
C LEU A 112 -5.20 -2.65 -17.21
N GLY A 113 -4.35 -1.87 -16.55
CA GLY A 113 -2.99 -2.27 -16.18
C GLY A 113 -2.95 -3.16 -14.93
N ILE A 114 -1.76 -3.33 -14.37
CA ILE A 114 -1.50 -4.13 -13.15
C ILE A 114 -2.35 -3.68 -11.97
N GLN A 115 -2.67 -2.38 -11.88
CA GLN A 115 -3.55 -1.80 -10.86
C GLN A 115 -4.93 -2.46 -10.82
N GLY A 116 -5.49 -2.85 -11.97
CA GLY A 116 -6.82 -3.44 -12.04
C GLY A 116 -6.85 -4.94 -11.76
N LEU A 117 -5.68 -5.59 -11.69
CA LEU A 117 -5.56 -7.01 -11.32
C LEU A 117 -5.57 -7.21 -9.80
N ILE A 118 -5.39 -6.12 -9.04
CA ILE A 118 -5.45 -6.13 -7.59
C ILE A 118 -6.66 -5.32 -7.19
N GLU A 119 -7.62 -6.00 -6.58
CA GLU A 119 -8.83 -5.35 -6.10
C GLU A 119 -8.51 -4.63 -4.79
N LEU A 120 -8.37 -3.31 -4.87
CA LEU A 120 -8.20 -2.44 -3.72
C LEU A 120 -9.55 -1.82 -3.37
N ASP A 121 -9.97 -2.00 -2.13
CA ASP A 121 -11.19 -1.35 -1.63
C ASP A 121 -11.00 0.17 -1.61
N SER A 122 -12.10 0.91 -1.84
CA SER A 122 -12.10 2.37 -1.83
C SER A 122 -11.69 3.01 -0.49
N GLY A 123 -11.76 2.27 0.62
CA GLY A 123 -11.26 2.69 1.94
C GLY A 123 -9.82 2.25 2.24
N SER A 124 -9.14 1.59 1.28
CA SER A 124 -7.77 1.13 1.46
C SER A 124 -6.80 2.31 1.54
N GLN A 125 -5.80 2.19 2.41
CA GLN A 125 -4.66 3.13 2.47
C GLN A 125 -3.61 2.84 1.40
N ILE A 126 -3.89 1.97 0.43
CA ILE A 126 -2.99 1.60 -0.64
C ILE A 126 -3.52 2.21 -1.94
N VAL A 127 -2.68 2.99 -2.61
CA VAL A 127 -3.02 3.65 -3.88
C VAL A 127 -1.99 3.28 -4.95
N PHE A 128 -2.45 3.09 -6.19
CA PHE A 128 -1.57 2.98 -7.33
C PHE A 128 -1.35 4.38 -7.93
N LYS A 129 -0.11 4.85 -7.96
CA LYS A 129 0.23 6.17 -8.47
C LYS A 129 1.66 6.26 -8.99
N GLU A 130 1.94 7.35 -9.68
CA GLU A 130 3.29 7.80 -9.95
C GLU A 130 3.86 8.53 -8.73
N TYR A 131 5.10 8.24 -8.38
CA TYR A 131 5.79 8.82 -7.23
C TYR A 131 7.31 8.89 -7.46
N VAL A 132 7.96 9.84 -6.78
CA VAL A 132 9.42 10.01 -6.85
C VAL A 132 10.09 8.96 -5.96
N THR A 133 11.06 8.22 -6.49
CA THR A 133 11.88 7.28 -5.71
C THR A 133 13.27 7.87 -5.45
N LYS A 134 13.92 7.42 -4.36
CA LYS A 134 15.32 7.74 -4.06
C LYS A 134 16.33 6.68 -4.54
N ALA A 135 15.90 5.68 -5.31
CA ALA A 135 16.78 4.68 -5.92
C ALA A 135 16.09 3.88 -7.07
N ALA A 136 16.69 3.98 -8.26
CA ALA A 136 16.74 3.09 -9.44
C ALA A 136 15.46 2.41 -9.96
N VAL A 137 15.00 2.85 -11.14
CA VAL A 137 14.33 2.02 -12.16
C VAL A 137 15.17 1.98 -13.45
N ASP A 138 16.50 1.92 -13.32
CA ASP A 138 17.36 1.64 -14.46
C ASP A 138 17.72 0.15 -14.55
N ALA A 139 16.97 -0.60 -15.36
CA ALA A 139 17.43 -1.90 -15.87
C ALA A 139 18.55 -1.77 -16.93
N ASN A 140 18.97 -0.55 -17.30
CA ASN A 140 20.11 -0.35 -18.20
C ASN A 140 20.68 1.08 -18.13
N ALA A 141 21.34 1.48 -17.04
CA ALA A 141 22.21 2.65 -17.05
C ALA A 141 23.37 2.49 -16.04
N SER A 142 24.47 1.93 -16.52
CA SER A 142 25.76 2.01 -15.85
C SER A 142 26.39 3.38 -16.09
N VAL A 143 26.36 4.27 -15.08
CA VAL A 143 27.33 5.39 -14.98
C VAL A 143 27.79 5.54 -13.52
N PRO A 144 29.05 5.18 -13.20
CA PRO A 144 29.64 5.49 -11.91
C PRO A 144 30.08 6.97 -11.90
N GLY A 145 29.44 7.81 -11.07
CA GLY A 145 30.03 9.10 -10.68
C GLY A 145 29.19 10.37 -10.78
N ASP A 146 27.86 10.31 -10.76
CA ASP A 146 27.04 11.52 -10.55
C ASP A 146 26.51 11.57 -9.10
N THR A 147 26.80 12.67 -8.40
CA THR A 147 26.32 12.98 -7.05
C THR A 147 25.14 13.96 -7.05
N GLY A 148 24.52 14.18 -8.21
CA GLY A 148 23.13 14.63 -8.30
C GLY A 148 22.19 13.45 -8.09
N SER A 149 21.33 13.49 -7.07
CA SER A 149 20.20 12.56 -6.98
C SER A 149 19.19 12.95 -8.04
N ALA A 150 19.35 12.42 -9.26
CA ALA A 150 18.28 12.48 -10.25
C ALA A 150 17.04 11.82 -9.64
N GLU A 151 16.01 12.61 -9.36
CA GLU A 151 14.71 12.12 -8.92
C GLU A 151 14.13 11.27 -10.05
N GLU A 152 14.14 9.96 -9.88
CA GLU A 152 13.54 9.03 -10.83
C GLU A 152 12.08 8.81 -10.44
N THR A 153 11.18 8.83 -11.42
CA THR A 153 9.74 8.59 -11.19
C THR A 153 9.43 7.12 -11.40
N ALA A 154 8.73 6.51 -10.44
CA ALA A 154 8.25 5.15 -10.54
C ALA A 154 6.73 5.11 -10.44
N LYS A 155 6.13 4.04 -10.96
CA LYS A 155 4.69 3.77 -10.82
C LYS A 155 4.49 2.49 -10.05
N GLY A 156 3.55 2.52 -9.12
CA GLY A 156 3.43 1.42 -8.18
C GLY A 156 2.43 1.67 -7.07
N PHE A 157 2.42 0.74 -6.12
CA PHE A 157 1.55 0.78 -4.96
C PHE A 157 2.23 1.51 -3.82
N VAL A 158 1.55 2.48 -3.23
CA VAL A 158 2.04 3.33 -2.14
C VAL A 158 1.07 3.30 -0.98
N HIS A 159 1.58 3.21 0.25
CA HIS A 159 0.78 3.30 1.45
C HIS A 159 0.62 4.76 1.90
N THR A 160 -0.60 5.32 1.78
CA THR A 160 -0.91 6.73 2.08
C THR A 160 -0.89 7.08 3.57
N GLY A 161 -0.87 6.07 4.44
CA GLY A 161 -0.71 6.26 5.87
C GLY A 161 0.74 6.46 6.35
N ALA A 162 1.74 6.26 5.48
CA ALA A 162 3.15 6.39 5.83
C ALA A 162 3.57 7.87 5.95
N THR A 163 4.54 8.16 6.82
CA THR A 163 5.09 9.52 6.99
C THR A 163 5.96 9.93 5.80
N ASP A 164 6.57 8.95 5.13
CA ASP A 164 7.30 9.09 3.87
C ASP A 164 6.79 8.02 2.90
N GLU A 165 6.05 8.45 1.89
CA GLU A 165 5.45 7.56 0.90
C GLU A 165 6.51 6.81 0.06
N THR A 166 7.73 7.34 -0.06
CA THR A 166 8.83 6.68 -0.81
C THR A 166 9.37 5.45 -0.08
N LYS A 167 9.18 5.42 1.24
CA LYS A 167 9.60 4.38 2.17
C LYS A 167 8.58 3.28 2.40
N CYS A 168 7.35 3.48 1.92
CA CYS A 168 6.29 2.49 1.99
C CYS A 168 5.65 2.29 0.62
N SER A 169 6.46 1.79 -0.30
CA SER A 169 6.13 1.73 -1.73
C SER A 169 6.61 0.44 -2.42
N LEU A 170 5.94 0.13 -3.52
CA LEU A 170 6.20 -1.01 -4.37
C LEU A 170 6.13 -0.57 -5.83
N ALA A 171 7.27 -0.31 -6.45
CA ALA A 171 7.37 0.05 -7.86
C ALA A 171 7.21 -1.19 -8.75
N TYR A 172 6.55 -0.99 -9.88
CA TYR A 172 6.35 -1.99 -10.91
C TYR A 172 6.85 -1.44 -12.25
N ALA A 173 7.80 -2.13 -12.86
CA ALA A 173 8.29 -1.83 -14.21
C ALA A 173 7.88 -2.95 -15.17
N ASN A 174 7.49 -2.58 -16.39
CA ASN A 174 7.14 -3.56 -17.42
C ASN A 174 8.29 -4.55 -17.67
N ALA A 175 7.94 -5.76 -18.09
CA ALA A 175 8.92 -6.71 -18.62
C ALA A 175 9.62 -6.13 -19.85
N GLY A 176 10.90 -6.47 -20.03
CA GLY A 176 11.68 -6.06 -21.22
C GLY A 176 11.52 -7.01 -22.40
N ASP A 177 11.07 -8.24 -22.14
CA ASP A 177 10.85 -9.29 -23.15
C ASP A 177 9.84 -10.32 -22.62
N SER A 178 9.51 -11.33 -23.44
CA SER A 178 8.47 -12.32 -23.09
C SER A 178 8.94 -13.46 -22.19
N GLU A 179 10.23 -13.50 -21.85
CA GLU A 179 10.85 -14.55 -21.06
C GLU A 179 11.24 -14.07 -19.65
N THR A 180 11.51 -12.77 -19.50
CA THR A 180 11.89 -12.13 -18.24
C THR A 180 10.68 -11.50 -17.53
N PRO A 181 10.38 -11.91 -16.28
CA PRO A 181 9.30 -11.29 -15.52
C PRO A 181 9.54 -9.79 -15.26
N PRO A 182 8.45 -9.01 -15.06
CA PRO A 182 8.50 -7.61 -14.64
C PRO A 182 9.34 -7.40 -13.39
N VAL A 183 10.05 -6.26 -13.34
CA VAL A 183 10.84 -5.89 -12.16
C VAL A 183 9.93 -5.24 -11.12
N ILE A 184 9.97 -5.77 -9.91
CA ILE A 184 9.27 -5.22 -8.75
C ILE A 184 10.29 -4.74 -7.73
N THR A 185 10.30 -3.44 -7.47
CA THR A 185 11.20 -2.81 -6.47
C THR A 185 10.38 -2.38 -5.26
N SER A 186 10.60 -3.05 -4.13
CA SER A 186 9.92 -2.74 -2.86
C SER A 186 10.81 -1.91 -1.94
N ASN A 187 10.26 -0.86 -1.35
CA ASN A 187 10.85 -0.18 -0.20
C ASN A 187 9.81 -0.14 0.93
N PHE A 188 10.09 -0.87 2.01
CA PHE A 188 9.20 -0.96 3.19
C PHE A 188 9.93 -0.57 4.48
N ASP A 189 11.05 0.14 4.35
CA ASP A 189 11.84 0.61 5.47
C ASP A 189 11.11 1.78 6.11
N ASP A 190 10.58 1.62 7.33
CA ASP A 190 9.94 2.72 8.08
C ASP A 190 8.62 3.23 7.44
N CYS A 191 7.74 2.28 7.12
CA CYS A 191 6.30 2.54 6.92
C CYS A 191 5.64 3.10 8.21
#